data_AF-K0B0E8-F1
#
_entry.id   AF-K0B0E8-F1
#
_cell.length_a   1.000
_cell.length_b   1.000
_cell.length_c   1.000
_cell.angle_alpha   90.00
_cell.angle_beta   90.00
_cell.angle_gamma   90.00
#
_symmetry.space_group_name_H-M   'P 1'
#
loop_
_entity.id
_entity.type
_entity.pdbx_description
1 polymer ?
#
loop_
_entity_poly.entity_id
_entity_poly.type
_entity_poly.pdbx_seq_one_letter_code
_entity_poly.pdbx_strand_id
1 'polypeptide(L)'
;MFQTSFSKDDSYLNICNCYGYQYWRSGYTYGDNYLTNMFEYPHNLLGWKCNLGTPAYIDKINRIEAIYGSGIALEQLIDDFNTYDRYEIEDLKYNLFTDFYRFCKKINELVRKVVMTKKIHYFRNKINKAPKTLEELLKEKENWILVPPHKSAYHMHGIDGILNLKFVSKKGGHFESIYDKDNNLVTNKENMGTYNFVGSDDHDGHRTYDVEPYYRWGNTEECVGDGEVGSLKKALNNLINYSLDLKAIQRYQKYYFEMNSKEPSINDSIKLLRNKILIAEGIK
;
A
#
# COMPACT_ATOMS: atom_id res chain seq x y z
N MET A 1 57.40 -26.23 -3.69
CA MET A 1 56.86 -25.34 -4.73
C MET A 1 55.35 -25.33 -4.55
N PHE A 2 54.82 -24.31 -3.86
CA PHE A 2 53.44 -23.79 -3.94
C PHE A 2 53.40 -22.60 -2.96
N GLN A 3 53.52 -21.40 -3.51
CA GLN A 3 53.25 -20.14 -2.83
C GLN A 3 51.76 -19.84 -3.01
N THR A 4 51.07 -19.51 -1.92
CA THR A 4 49.80 -18.78 -1.97
C THR A 4 49.98 -17.48 -1.20
N SER A 5 50.11 -16.38 -1.94
CA SER A 5 50.00 -15.02 -1.43
C SER A 5 48.66 -14.47 -1.92
N PHE A 6 47.73 -14.21 -0.99
CA PHE A 6 46.59 -13.34 -1.26
C PHE A 6 46.95 -11.92 -0.82
N SER A 7 47.00 -11.01 -1.79
CA SER A 7 47.22 -9.58 -1.57
C SER A 7 45.94 -8.91 -1.07
N LYS A 8 46.14 -7.99 -0.13
CA LYS A 8 45.17 -7.01 0.37
C LYS A 8 44.64 -6.14 -0.78
N ASP A 9 43.32 -6.02 -0.88
CA ASP A 9 42.65 -4.83 -1.44
C ASP A 9 41.20 -4.75 -0.91
N ASP A 10 41.06 -4.43 0.39
CA ASP A 10 39.81 -4.02 1.03
C ASP A 10 39.67 -2.49 0.98
N SER A 11 39.49 -1.93 -0.22
CA SER A 11 39.39 -0.48 -0.43
C SER A 11 38.13 -0.06 -1.20
N TYR A 12 36.96 -0.64 -0.89
CA TYR A 12 35.67 -0.21 -1.48
C TYR A 12 34.47 -0.22 -0.51
N LEU A 13 34.67 0.27 0.71
CA LEU A 13 33.59 0.45 1.72
C LEU A 13 32.97 1.86 1.75
N ASN A 14 33.08 2.66 0.67
CA ASN A 14 32.64 4.06 0.68
C ASN A 14 31.74 4.44 -0.51
N ILE A 15 30.59 3.76 -0.64
CA ILE A 15 29.49 4.25 -1.49
C ILE A 15 28.16 4.11 -0.73
N CYS A 16 27.97 4.97 0.26
CA CYS A 16 26.65 5.27 0.82
C CYS A 16 26.54 6.79 0.87
N ASN A 17 25.81 7.38 -0.08
CA ASN A 17 25.36 8.76 0.01
C ASN A 17 24.23 8.83 1.06
N CYS A 18 24.63 8.82 2.33
CA CYS A 18 23.77 8.98 3.49
C CYS A 18 24.11 10.31 4.15
N TYR A 19 23.13 11.19 4.31
CA TYR A 19 23.29 12.44 5.05
C TYR A 19 23.03 12.19 6.54
N GLY A 20 24.03 12.48 7.39
CA GLY A 20 23.93 12.28 8.83
C GLY A 20 23.51 13.54 9.59
N TYR A 21 22.56 13.41 10.51
CA TYR A 21 22.37 14.33 11.64
C TYR A 21 22.71 13.56 12.93
N GLN A 22 23.73 14.01 13.67
CA GLN A 22 24.13 13.39 14.93
C GLN A 22 23.34 13.98 16.10
N TYR A 23 22.60 13.15 16.83
CA TYR A 23 22.16 13.47 18.20
C TYR A 23 22.62 12.37 19.15
N TRP A 24 23.46 12.75 20.11
CA TRP A 24 23.93 11.90 21.21
C TRP A 24 22.89 11.83 22.33
N ARG A 25 22.51 10.62 22.76
CA ARG A 25 21.98 10.35 24.11
C ARG A 25 22.57 9.05 24.65
N SER A 26 23.12 9.14 25.86
CA SER A 26 23.79 8.06 26.59
C SER A 26 22.87 7.40 27.61
N GLY A 27 23.14 6.10 27.85
CA GLY A 27 22.82 5.38 29.10
C GLY A 27 21.66 4.39 29.01
N TYR A 28 21.95 3.08 29.12
CA TYR A 28 21.69 2.28 30.34
C TYR A 28 22.16 0.81 30.18
N THR A 29 22.36 0.17 31.33
CA THR A 29 23.17 -1.01 31.67
C THR A 29 22.46 -2.38 31.55
N TYR A 30 23.29 -3.42 31.45
CA TYR A 30 23.00 -4.84 31.20
C TYR A 30 22.51 -5.64 32.43
N GLY A 31 21.77 -6.72 32.17
CA GLY A 31 21.42 -7.79 33.13
C GLY A 31 20.71 -8.99 32.46
N ASP A 32 21.50 -9.99 32.07
CA ASP A 32 21.30 -11.42 31.75
C ASP A 32 19.90 -12.05 31.95
N ASN A 33 19.38 -12.99 31.12
CA ASN A 33 20.05 -14.20 30.64
C ASN A 33 19.20 -15.06 29.65
N TYR A 34 19.91 -15.80 28.76
CA TYR A 34 19.55 -16.95 27.90
C TYR A 34 18.89 -16.74 26.51
N LEU A 35 19.71 -16.96 25.46
CA LEU A 35 19.46 -17.12 23.99
C LEU A 35 19.87 -15.99 23.01
N THR A 36 20.70 -15.02 23.39
CA THR A 36 21.02 -13.86 22.53
C THR A 36 22.46 -13.72 22.00
N ASN A 37 23.33 -14.73 22.10
CA ASN A 37 24.76 -14.57 21.74
C ASN A 37 25.24 -15.36 20.50
N MET A 38 24.60 -15.17 19.33
CA MET A 38 25.27 -15.37 18.04
C MET A 38 24.59 -14.50 16.98
N PHE A 39 25.34 -13.51 16.48
CA PHE A 39 24.95 -12.44 15.55
C PHE A 39 24.21 -11.27 16.21
N GLU A 40 24.97 -10.39 16.84
CA GLU A 40 24.66 -8.97 16.84
C GLU A 40 24.52 -8.52 15.37
N TYR A 41 23.30 -8.59 14.85
CA TYR A 41 22.91 -7.82 13.68
C TYR A 41 23.28 -6.37 13.96
N PRO A 42 23.95 -5.64 13.04
CA PRO A 42 24.11 -4.20 13.19
C PRO A 42 22.75 -3.55 12.90
N HIS A 43 21.77 -3.75 13.78
CA HIS A 43 20.63 -2.87 13.87
C HIS A 43 21.18 -1.51 14.31
N ASN A 44 21.35 -0.62 13.34
CA ASN A 44 21.50 0.82 13.56
C ASN A 44 22.67 1.29 14.44
N LEU A 45 23.83 0.63 14.40
CA LEU A 45 25.04 1.09 15.12
C LEU A 45 25.57 2.48 14.67
N LEU A 46 24.96 3.12 13.67
CA LEU A 46 25.35 4.46 13.22
C LEU A 46 24.22 5.50 13.16
N GLY A 47 22.94 5.13 13.25
CA GLY A 47 21.83 6.10 13.15
C GLY A 47 21.63 6.69 11.74
N TRP A 48 22.00 5.98 10.67
CA TRP A 48 21.97 6.49 9.31
C TRP A 48 20.67 6.06 8.62
N LYS A 49 19.79 7.03 8.35
CA LYS A 49 18.58 6.78 7.53
C LYS A 49 19.00 6.46 6.10
N CYS A 50 18.53 5.34 5.58
CA CYS A 50 18.80 4.89 4.22
C CYS A 50 17.72 5.40 3.27
N ASN A 51 18.07 6.11 2.19
CA ASN A 51 17.10 6.55 1.17
C ASN A 51 16.36 5.35 0.54
N LEU A 52 15.18 5.05 1.07
CA LEU A 52 14.40 3.87 0.73
C LEU A 52 14.10 3.82 -0.77
N GLY A 53 14.24 2.63 -1.36
CA GLY A 53 13.88 2.40 -2.76
C GLY A 53 14.86 2.94 -3.81
N THR A 54 15.90 3.69 -3.41
CA THR A 54 17.00 4.04 -4.32
C THR A 54 17.72 2.79 -4.83
N PRO A 55 18.38 2.82 -6.02
CA PRO A 55 19.12 1.67 -6.52
C PRO A 55 20.14 1.11 -5.52
N ALA A 56 20.92 1.99 -4.87
CA ALA A 56 21.89 1.59 -3.85
C ALA A 56 21.23 0.90 -2.63
N TYR A 57 20.06 1.38 -2.22
CA TYR A 57 19.29 0.74 -1.16
C TYR A 57 18.79 -0.65 -1.58
N ILE A 58 18.26 -0.78 -2.80
CA ILE A 58 17.81 -2.08 -3.32
C ILE A 58 18.99 -3.06 -3.44
N ASP A 59 20.17 -2.61 -3.86
CA ASP A 59 21.37 -3.43 -3.90
C ASP A 59 21.81 -3.90 -2.51
N LYS A 60 21.73 -3.04 -1.49
CA LYS A 60 21.92 -3.43 -0.08
C LYS A 60 20.97 -4.56 0.31
N ILE A 61 19.67 -4.42 0.04
CA ILE A 61 18.67 -5.44 0.36
C ILE A 61 18.93 -6.74 -0.41
N ASN A 62 19.32 -6.68 -1.68
CA ASN A 62 19.68 -7.86 -2.46
C ASN A 62 20.88 -8.61 -1.87
N ARG A 63 21.89 -7.89 -1.35
CA ARG A 63 23.03 -8.50 -0.66
C ARG A 63 22.61 -9.18 0.64
N ILE A 64 21.73 -8.53 1.42
CA ILE A 64 21.17 -9.14 2.64
C ILE A 64 20.40 -10.41 2.29
N GLU A 65 19.56 -10.38 1.25
CA GLU A 65 18.83 -11.56 0.78
C GLU A 65 19.78 -12.70 0.37
N ALA A 66 20.85 -12.39 -0.36
CA ALA A 66 21.82 -13.39 -0.81
C ALA A 66 22.61 -14.05 0.32
N ILE A 67 22.89 -13.32 1.40
CA ILE A 67 23.72 -13.80 2.52
C ILE A 67 22.85 -14.44 3.62
N TYR A 68 21.72 -13.82 3.96
CA TYR A 68 20.91 -14.15 5.13
C TYR A 68 19.51 -14.67 4.80
N GLY A 69 19.10 -14.61 3.53
CA GLY A 69 17.80 -15.10 3.05
C GLY A 69 16.69 -14.04 2.99
N SER A 70 15.61 -14.37 2.28
CA SER A 70 14.51 -13.44 1.97
C SER A 70 13.71 -12.96 3.19
N GLY A 71 13.60 -13.79 4.24
CA GLY A 71 12.94 -13.43 5.50
C GLY A 71 13.63 -12.25 6.17
N ILE A 72 14.94 -12.35 6.37
CA ILE A 72 15.77 -11.30 6.97
C ILE A 72 15.79 -10.04 6.10
N ALA A 73 15.87 -10.19 4.78
CA ALA A 73 15.82 -9.05 3.87
C ALA A 73 14.48 -8.29 3.95
N LEU A 74 13.35 -9.00 4.09
CA LEU A 74 12.03 -8.39 4.24
C LEU A 74 11.89 -7.71 5.61
N GLU A 75 12.38 -8.33 6.68
CA GLU A 75 12.40 -7.70 8.00
C GLU A 75 13.20 -6.42 8.01
N GLN A 76 14.38 -6.41 7.37
CA GLN A 76 15.18 -5.18 7.21
C GLN A 76 14.40 -4.08 6.47
N LEU A 77 13.69 -4.40 5.39
CA LEU A 77 12.86 -3.43 4.66
C LEU A 77 11.77 -2.82 5.55
N ILE A 78 11.09 -3.66 6.33
CA ILE A 78 10.03 -3.24 7.23
C ILE A 78 10.60 -2.36 8.34
N ASP A 79 11.73 -2.77 8.93
CA ASP A 79 12.37 -2.07 10.03
C ASP A 79 12.95 -0.73 9.57
N ASP A 80 13.64 -0.69 8.42
CA ASP A 80 14.15 0.55 7.81
C ASP A 80 13.00 1.53 7.54
N PHE A 81 11.87 1.07 6.98
CA PHE A 81 10.68 1.91 6.79
C PHE A 81 10.10 2.44 8.10
N ASN A 82 10.09 1.62 9.16
CA ASN A 82 9.58 2.04 10.47
C ASN A 82 10.49 3.05 11.19
N THR A 83 11.70 3.33 10.70
CA THR A 83 12.55 4.41 11.23
C THR A 83 12.17 5.80 10.71
N TYR A 84 11.32 5.88 9.69
CA TYR A 84 10.87 7.13 9.07
C TYR A 84 9.68 7.71 9.83
N ASP A 85 9.66 9.04 10.00
CA ASP A 85 8.50 9.73 10.53
C ASP A 85 7.40 9.91 9.47
N ARG A 86 6.24 10.39 9.90
CA ARG A 86 5.07 10.54 9.02
C ARG A 86 5.35 11.45 7.81
N TYR A 87 6.08 12.56 8.00
CA TYR A 87 6.34 13.51 6.92
C TYR A 87 7.28 12.91 5.88
N GLU A 88 8.32 12.20 6.34
CA GLU A 88 9.25 11.51 5.43
C GLU A 88 8.55 10.36 4.67
N ILE A 89 7.61 9.66 5.31
CA ILE A 89 6.78 8.63 4.65
C ILE A 89 5.87 9.26 3.58
N GLU A 90 5.23 10.38 3.88
CA GLU A 90 4.39 11.10 2.92
C GLU A 90 5.25 11.63 1.75
N ASP A 91 6.42 12.20 2.02
CA ASP A 91 7.36 12.64 0.98
C ASP A 91 7.80 11.46 0.08
N LEU A 92 8.17 10.33 0.68
CA LEU A 92 8.51 9.11 -0.06
C LEU A 92 7.36 8.65 -0.97
N LYS A 93 6.14 8.60 -0.44
CA LYS A 93 4.96 8.11 -1.17
C LYS A 93 4.52 9.04 -2.30
N TYR A 94 4.57 10.36 -2.09
CA TYR A 94 3.93 11.33 -2.98
C TYR A 94 4.95 12.11 -3.84
N ASN A 95 6.18 12.34 -3.37
CA ASN A 95 7.19 13.12 -4.08
C ASN A 95 8.33 12.26 -4.66
N LEU A 96 8.67 11.13 -4.03
CA LEU A 96 9.71 10.19 -4.50
C LEU A 96 9.11 8.93 -5.13
N PHE A 97 8.15 9.11 -6.05
CA PHE A 97 7.33 8.03 -6.60
C PHE A 97 8.13 6.85 -7.16
N THR A 98 9.22 7.11 -7.89
CA THR A 98 10.04 6.06 -8.50
C THR A 98 10.75 5.20 -7.46
N ASP A 99 11.29 5.84 -6.41
CA ASP A 99 11.93 5.15 -5.28
C ASP A 99 10.92 4.32 -4.52
N PHE A 100 9.78 4.91 -4.16
CA PHE A 100 8.72 4.20 -3.45
C PHE A 100 8.19 3.00 -4.25
N TYR A 101 8.04 3.13 -5.56
CA TYR A 101 7.61 2.01 -6.39
C TYR A 101 8.65 0.87 -6.43
N ARG A 102 9.95 1.18 -6.48
CA ARG A 102 11.02 0.17 -6.37
C ARG A 102 11.00 -0.53 -5.01
N PHE A 103 10.81 0.25 -3.93
CA PHE A 103 10.67 -0.27 -2.58
C PHE A 103 9.51 -1.26 -2.47
N CYS A 104 8.31 -0.85 -2.90
CA CYS A 104 7.12 -1.71 -2.94
C CYS A 104 7.33 -2.95 -3.82
N LYS A 105 7.96 -2.81 -4.99
CA LYS A 105 8.27 -3.95 -5.87
C LYS A 105 9.16 -4.98 -5.17
N LYS A 106 10.19 -4.54 -4.43
CA LYS A 106 11.07 -5.46 -3.71
C LYS A 106 10.36 -6.17 -2.56
N ILE A 107 9.46 -5.48 -1.85
CA ILE A 107 8.59 -6.12 -0.85
C ILE A 107 7.73 -7.20 -1.50
N ASN A 108 7.04 -6.89 -2.60
CA ASN A 108 6.17 -7.84 -3.30
C ASN A 108 6.95 -9.10 -3.75
N GLU A 109 8.20 -8.92 -4.19
CA GLU A 109 9.09 -10.03 -4.55
C GLU A 109 9.42 -10.93 -3.35
N LEU A 110 9.80 -10.32 -2.21
CA LEU A 110 10.22 -11.06 -1.02
C LEU A 110 9.05 -11.74 -0.30
N VAL A 111 7.87 -11.11 -0.28
CA VAL A 111 6.64 -11.68 0.32
C VAL A 111 6.32 -13.05 -0.26
N ARG A 112 6.60 -13.27 -1.54
CA ARG A 112 6.38 -14.56 -2.22
C ARG A 112 7.36 -15.67 -1.82
N LYS A 113 8.44 -15.33 -1.11
CA LYS A 113 9.52 -16.24 -0.71
C LYS A 113 9.52 -16.55 0.78
N VAL A 114 8.54 -16.02 1.53
CA VAL A 114 8.51 -16.12 2.99
C VAL A 114 7.14 -16.60 3.47
N VAL A 115 7.12 -17.13 4.70
CA VAL A 115 5.86 -17.43 5.38
C VAL A 115 5.22 -16.12 5.81
N MET A 116 3.95 -15.93 5.44
CA MET A 116 3.18 -14.76 5.84
C MET A 116 3.01 -14.72 7.37
N THR A 117 3.33 -13.58 7.97
CA THR A 117 3.15 -13.31 9.41
C THR A 117 2.23 -12.10 9.61
N LYS A 118 1.68 -11.93 10.83
CA LYS A 118 0.88 -10.74 11.17
C LYS A 118 1.67 -9.44 10.94
N LYS A 119 2.97 -9.42 11.29
CA LYS A 119 3.86 -8.27 11.06
C LYS A 119 3.89 -7.88 9.58
N ILE A 120 4.10 -8.85 8.69
CA ILE A 120 4.12 -8.62 7.24
C ILE A 120 2.74 -8.18 6.75
N HIS A 121 1.68 -8.90 7.14
CA HIS A 121 0.31 -8.58 6.74
C HIS A 121 -0.09 -7.16 7.12
N TYR A 122 0.05 -6.76 8.39
CA TYR A 122 -0.37 -5.42 8.82
C TYR A 122 0.55 -4.31 8.30
N PHE A 123 1.81 -4.62 7.92
CA PHE A 123 2.70 -3.65 7.27
C PHE A 123 2.11 -3.12 5.95
N ARG A 124 1.27 -3.89 5.26
CA ARG A 124 0.56 -3.47 4.04
C ARG A 124 -0.19 -2.15 4.23
N ASN A 125 -0.76 -1.93 5.42
CA ASN A 125 -1.49 -0.69 5.72
C ASN A 125 -0.56 0.52 5.74
N LYS A 126 0.67 0.35 6.21
CA LYS A 126 1.66 1.42 6.30
C LYS A 126 2.15 1.84 4.92
N ILE A 127 2.23 0.93 3.96
CA ILE A 127 2.67 1.23 2.58
C ILE A 127 1.51 1.53 1.64
N ASN A 128 0.25 1.33 2.04
CA ASN A 128 -0.87 1.75 1.20
C ASN A 128 -0.88 3.28 0.98
N LYS A 129 -1.36 3.70 -0.19
CA LYS A 129 -1.39 5.09 -0.63
C LYS A 129 -2.70 5.34 -1.37
N ALA A 130 -3.42 6.39 -0.98
CA ALA A 130 -4.65 6.81 -1.63
C ALA A 130 -4.79 8.34 -1.56
N PRO A 131 -5.45 8.98 -2.54
CA PRO A 131 -5.94 10.35 -2.41
C PRO A 131 -6.89 10.48 -1.21
N LYS A 132 -6.87 11.62 -0.51
CA LYS A 132 -7.64 11.80 0.75
C LYS A 132 -9.13 11.97 0.49
N THR A 133 -9.50 12.43 -0.69
CA THR A 133 -10.89 12.59 -1.12
C THR A 133 -11.13 11.96 -2.48
N LEU A 134 -12.40 11.64 -2.77
CA LEU A 134 -12.78 11.13 -4.08
C LEU A 134 -12.53 12.17 -5.19
N GLU A 135 -12.67 13.46 -4.86
CA GLU A 135 -12.37 14.54 -5.81
C GLU A 135 -10.90 14.53 -6.22
N GLU A 136 -9.97 14.36 -5.27
CA GLU A 136 -8.54 14.21 -5.57
C GLU A 136 -8.27 12.97 -6.43
N LEU A 137 -8.94 11.84 -6.14
CA LEU A 137 -8.80 10.64 -6.95
C LEU A 137 -9.27 10.87 -8.40
N LEU A 138 -10.36 11.59 -8.59
CA LEU A 138 -10.92 11.86 -9.91
C LEU A 138 -10.02 12.76 -10.77
N LYS A 139 -9.14 13.56 -10.17
CA LYS A 139 -8.10 14.33 -10.87
C LYS A 139 -6.99 13.44 -11.44
N GLU A 140 -6.84 12.23 -10.92
CA GLU A 140 -5.86 11.22 -11.35
C GLU A 140 -6.55 9.95 -11.85
N LYS A 141 -7.80 10.06 -12.36
CA LYS A 141 -8.68 8.92 -12.66
C LYS A 141 -8.08 7.92 -13.66
N GLU A 142 -7.14 8.35 -14.50
CA GLU A 142 -6.39 7.51 -15.43
C GLU A 142 -5.49 6.48 -14.72
N ASN A 143 -5.14 6.72 -13.46
CA ASN A 143 -4.31 5.86 -12.62
C ASN A 143 -5.14 4.90 -11.73
N TRP A 144 -6.47 4.99 -11.76
CA TRP A 144 -7.36 4.24 -10.88
C TRP A 144 -8.43 3.47 -11.66
N ILE A 145 -8.89 2.38 -11.09
CA ILE A 145 -10.00 1.57 -11.60
C ILE A 145 -11.07 1.50 -10.52
N LEU A 146 -12.29 1.91 -10.86
CA LEU A 146 -13.46 1.67 -10.01
C LEU A 146 -13.79 0.17 -10.01
N VAL A 147 -13.79 -0.45 -8.83
CA VAL A 147 -14.00 -1.88 -8.64
C VAL A 147 -15.49 -2.18 -8.52
N PRO A 148 -16.03 -3.19 -9.23
CA PRO A 148 -17.46 -3.49 -9.23
C PRO A 148 -17.94 -4.00 -7.86
N PRO A 149 -19.23 -3.78 -7.51
CA PRO A 149 -19.76 -4.01 -6.17
C PRO A 149 -19.50 -5.42 -5.60
N HIS A 150 -19.63 -6.45 -6.43
CA HIS A 150 -19.39 -7.84 -6.01
C HIS A 150 -17.94 -8.12 -5.58
N LYS A 151 -16.95 -7.39 -6.12
CA LYS A 151 -15.54 -7.45 -5.67
C LYS A 151 -15.25 -6.51 -4.49
N SER A 152 -16.13 -5.54 -4.27
CA SER A 152 -15.99 -4.51 -3.23
C SER A 152 -16.75 -4.87 -1.94
N ALA A 153 -17.53 -5.95 -1.93
CA ALA A 153 -18.45 -6.30 -0.84
C ALA A 153 -17.79 -6.53 0.53
N TYR A 154 -16.49 -6.83 0.57
CA TYR A 154 -15.68 -6.91 1.81
C TYR A 154 -15.37 -5.54 2.44
N HIS A 155 -15.70 -4.44 1.78
CA HIS A 155 -15.54 -3.07 2.28
C HIS A 155 -16.89 -2.36 2.41
N MET A 156 -17.98 -3.13 2.58
CA MET A 156 -19.35 -2.61 2.68
C MET A 156 -20.00 -2.85 4.04
N HIS A 157 -19.20 -2.94 5.10
CA HIS A 157 -19.68 -3.16 6.46
C HIS A 157 -20.31 -1.92 7.09
N GLY A 158 -21.32 -2.13 7.92
CA GLY A 158 -22.04 -1.05 8.63
C GLY A 158 -23.19 -0.45 7.84
N ILE A 159 -23.91 0.49 8.48
CA ILE A 159 -25.18 1.03 7.97
C ILE A 159 -25.04 1.70 6.59
N ASP A 160 -23.98 2.47 6.39
CA ASP A 160 -23.70 3.19 5.15
C ASP A 160 -22.64 2.48 4.29
N GLY A 161 -22.17 1.29 4.70
CA GLY A 161 -21.08 0.60 4.04
C GLY A 161 -21.37 0.24 2.59
N ILE A 162 -22.63 -0.08 2.26
CA ILE A 162 -23.05 -0.37 0.87
C ILE A 162 -22.88 0.81 -0.09
N LEU A 163 -22.71 2.04 0.43
CA LEU A 163 -22.44 3.25 -0.36
C LEU A 163 -20.94 3.47 -0.62
N ASN A 164 -20.07 2.63 -0.06
CA ASN A 164 -18.63 2.73 -0.26
C ASN A 164 -18.25 2.42 -1.71
N LEU A 165 -17.33 3.22 -2.25
CA LEU A 165 -16.73 3.00 -3.56
C LEU A 165 -15.29 2.52 -3.38
N LYS A 166 -14.96 1.37 -3.95
CA LYS A 166 -13.60 0.83 -3.95
C LYS A 166 -12.91 1.13 -5.27
N PHE A 167 -11.68 1.61 -5.20
CA PHE A 167 -10.80 1.76 -6.34
C PHE A 167 -9.49 1.00 -6.09
N VAL A 168 -8.86 0.60 -7.19
CA VAL A 168 -7.50 0.04 -7.18
C VAL A 168 -6.61 0.80 -8.15
N SER A 169 -5.32 0.91 -7.84
CA SER A 169 -4.35 1.49 -8.77
C SER A 169 -4.29 0.67 -10.05
N LYS A 170 -4.40 1.31 -11.20
CA LYS A 170 -4.39 0.67 -12.53
C LYS A 170 -3.10 -0.08 -12.81
N LYS A 171 -1.96 0.41 -12.31
CA LYS A 171 -0.67 -0.25 -12.44
C LYS A 171 -0.53 -1.39 -11.42
N GLY A 172 -1.06 -2.55 -11.77
CA GLY A 172 -0.91 -3.80 -11.01
C GLY A 172 -1.85 -3.96 -9.81
N GLY A 173 -2.84 -3.09 -9.59
CA GLY A 173 -3.88 -3.32 -8.59
C GLY A 173 -3.42 -3.29 -7.12
N HIS A 174 -2.25 -2.69 -6.84
CA HIS A 174 -1.62 -2.76 -5.53
C HIS A 174 -2.21 -1.81 -4.49
N PHE A 175 -2.52 -0.57 -4.84
CA PHE A 175 -3.07 0.39 -3.88
C PHE A 175 -4.59 0.35 -3.92
N GLU A 176 -5.24 0.14 -2.77
CA GLU A 176 -6.69 0.22 -2.64
C GLU A 176 -7.10 1.53 -1.97
N SER A 177 -8.18 2.13 -2.46
CA SER A 177 -8.81 3.29 -1.83
C SER A 177 -10.31 3.06 -1.74
N ILE A 178 -10.89 3.43 -0.60
CA ILE A 178 -12.30 3.22 -0.29
C ILE A 178 -12.88 4.57 0.10
N TYR A 179 -13.92 5.03 -0.57
CA TYR A 179 -14.56 6.32 -0.28
C TYR A 179 -15.98 6.13 0.21
N ASP A 180 -16.32 6.76 1.33
CA ASP A 180 -17.65 6.70 1.92
C ASP A 180 -18.69 7.48 1.11
N LYS A 181 -19.94 7.50 1.59
CA LYS A 181 -21.04 8.26 0.98
C LYS A 181 -20.78 9.77 0.89
N ASP A 182 -19.94 10.30 1.78
CA ASP A 182 -19.57 11.71 1.89
C ASP A 182 -18.27 12.02 1.12
N ASN A 183 -17.77 11.05 0.35
CA ASN A 183 -16.60 11.15 -0.52
C ASN A 183 -15.25 11.27 0.23
N ASN A 184 -15.22 10.92 1.52
CA ASN A 184 -14.00 10.89 2.31
C ASN A 184 -13.33 9.52 2.25
N LEU A 185 -12.00 9.49 2.33
CA LEU A 185 -11.26 8.25 2.44
C LEU A 185 -11.65 7.51 3.73
N VAL A 186 -12.09 6.27 3.60
CA VAL A 186 -12.49 5.42 4.72
C VAL A 186 -11.25 4.97 5.49
N THR A 187 -11.23 5.30 6.79
CA THR A 187 -10.15 4.94 7.71
C THR A 187 -10.59 3.94 8.78
N ASN A 188 -11.88 3.59 8.84
CA ASN A 188 -12.33 2.58 9.79
C ASN A 188 -11.72 1.22 9.45
N LYS A 189 -11.32 0.50 10.48
CA LYS A 189 -10.55 -0.74 10.39
C LYS A 189 -11.21 -1.86 9.59
N GLU A 190 -12.54 -1.91 9.55
CA GLU A 190 -13.26 -2.96 8.82
C GLU A 190 -13.31 -2.71 7.31
N ASN A 191 -13.44 -1.45 6.89
CA ASN A 191 -13.67 -1.08 5.50
C ASN A 191 -12.50 -0.37 4.82
N MET A 192 -11.45 0.02 5.53
CA MET A 192 -10.32 0.75 4.94
C MET A 192 -9.69 -0.01 3.76
N GLY A 193 -9.15 0.74 2.79
CA GLY A 193 -8.36 0.18 1.71
C GLY A 193 -6.98 -0.24 2.21
N THR A 194 -6.45 -1.33 1.66
CA THR A 194 -5.14 -1.87 2.01
C THR A 194 -4.21 -1.93 0.80
N TYR A 195 -2.92 -2.21 1.01
CA TYR A 195 -2.00 -2.46 -0.10
C TYR A 195 -2.01 -3.95 -0.45
N ASN A 196 -2.29 -4.36 -1.69
CA ASN A 196 -2.15 -5.74 -2.13
C ASN A 196 -0.68 -6.05 -2.45
N PHE A 197 -0.07 -7.03 -1.79
CA PHE A 197 1.27 -7.51 -2.16
C PHE A 197 1.26 -8.16 -3.54
N VAL A 198 0.15 -8.78 -3.91
CA VAL A 198 -0.06 -9.35 -5.23
C VAL A 198 -1.26 -8.70 -5.91
N GLY A 199 -1.01 -8.19 -7.12
CA GLY A 199 -2.03 -7.58 -7.95
C GLY A 199 -3.14 -8.54 -8.33
N SER A 200 -4.30 -7.99 -8.71
CA SER A 200 -5.51 -8.76 -9.05
C SER A 200 -5.38 -9.69 -10.26
N ASP A 201 -4.32 -9.53 -11.07
CA ASP A 201 -4.06 -10.32 -12.27
C ASP A 201 -3.46 -11.71 -11.93
N ASP A 202 -2.87 -11.87 -10.75
CA ASP A 202 -2.40 -13.14 -10.21
C ASP A 202 -3.35 -13.60 -9.11
N HIS A 203 -4.40 -14.32 -9.51
CA HIS A 203 -5.48 -14.75 -8.62
C HIS A 203 -5.00 -15.61 -7.45
N ASP A 204 -4.11 -16.56 -7.70
CA ASP A 204 -3.62 -17.49 -6.67
C ASP A 204 -2.69 -16.78 -5.70
N GLY A 205 -1.80 -15.93 -6.20
CA GLY A 205 -0.94 -15.10 -5.36
C GLY A 205 -1.75 -14.11 -4.52
N HIS A 206 -2.74 -13.43 -5.13
CA HIS A 206 -3.61 -12.50 -4.40
C HIS A 206 -4.39 -13.21 -3.30
N ARG A 207 -4.92 -14.41 -3.57
CA ARG A 207 -5.60 -15.21 -2.55
C ARG A 207 -4.64 -15.55 -1.40
N THR A 208 -3.47 -16.10 -1.73
CA THR A 208 -2.49 -16.60 -0.77
C THR A 208 -1.93 -15.52 0.14
N TYR A 209 -1.56 -14.36 -0.44
CA TYR A 209 -0.80 -13.34 0.28
C TYR A 209 -1.63 -12.16 0.78
N ASP A 210 -2.84 -11.95 0.25
CA ASP A 210 -3.68 -10.80 0.63
C ASP A 210 -5.02 -11.22 1.26
N VAL A 211 -5.72 -12.18 0.65
CA VAL A 211 -7.09 -12.56 1.07
C VAL A 211 -7.09 -13.54 2.24
N GLU A 212 -6.32 -14.61 2.20
CA GLU A 212 -6.26 -15.58 3.29
C GLU A 212 -5.74 -14.97 4.60
N PRO A 213 -4.68 -14.12 4.60
CA PRO A 213 -4.26 -13.42 5.81
C PRO A 213 -5.35 -12.51 6.36
N TYR A 214 -6.11 -11.83 5.49
CA TYR A 214 -7.28 -11.04 5.90
C TYR A 214 -8.36 -11.92 6.55
N TYR A 215 -8.71 -13.06 5.96
CA TYR A 215 -9.68 -13.99 6.57
C TYR A 215 -9.25 -14.44 7.96
N ARG A 216 -7.95 -14.65 8.18
CA ARG A 216 -7.42 -15.11 9.47
C ARG A 216 -7.29 -13.97 10.48
N TRP A 217 -6.92 -12.77 10.06
CA TRP A 217 -6.41 -11.72 10.95
C TRP A 217 -7.07 -10.34 10.79
N GLY A 218 -8.04 -10.18 9.90
CA GLY A 218 -8.67 -8.89 9.61
C GLY A 218 -7.69 -7.88 9.00
N ASN A 219 -8.08 -6.60 8.89
CA ASN A 219 -7.19 -5.56 8.37
C ASN A 219 -6.18 -5.05 9.40
N THR A 220 -6.48 -5.14 10.70
CA THR A 220 -5.66 -4.58 11.80
C THR A 220 -5.65 -5.55 12.97
N GLU A 221 -4.71 -5.37 13.91
CA GLU A 221 -4.66 -6.16 15.15
C GLU A 221 -5.93 -6.05 15.99
N GLU A 222 -6.67 -4.96 15.85
CA GLU A 222 -7.92 -4.70 16.55
C GLU A 222 -9.15 -5.32 15.86
N CYS A 223 -8.99 -5.91 14.67
CA CYS A 223 -10.02 -6.67 13.98
C CYS A 223 -9.63 -8.14 13.97
N VAL A 224 -10.45 -8.99 14.57
CA VAL A 224 -10.28 -10.44 14.38
C VAL A 224 -10.89 -10.82 13.03
N GLY A 225 -10.17 -11.62 12.24
CA GLY A 225 -10.71 -12.15 11.00
C GLY A 225 -11.85 -13.13 11.27
N ASP A 226 -12.88 -13.12 10.41
CA ASP A 226 -14.05 -13.99 10.57
C ASP A 226 -13.86 -15.40 9.96
N GLY A 227 -12.64 -15.73 9.52
CA GLY A 227 -12.38 -16.86 8.65
C GLY A 227 -12.99 -16.68 7.25
N GLU A 228 -12.69 -17.60 6.35
CA GLU A 228 -13.17 -17.55 4.96
C GLU A 228 -14.70 -17.59 4.88
N VAL A 229 -15.33 -18.55 5.56
CA VAL A 229 -16.79 -18.73 5.55
C VAL A 229 -17.51 -17.52 6.14
N GLY A 230 -17.03 -16.98 7.25
CA GLY A 230 -17.63 -15.81 7.89
C GLY A 230 -17.50 -14.56 7.02
N SER A 231 -16.31 -14.34 6.46
CA SER A 231 -16.04 -13.21 5.56
C SER A 231 -16.89 -13.29 4.28
N LEU A 232 -16.99 -14.47 3.66
CA LEU A 232 -17.85 -14.70 2.50
C LEU A 232 -19.32 -14.46 2.80
N LYS A 233 -19.82 -14.92 3.96
CA LYS A 233 -21.21 -14.70 4.38
C LYS A 233 -21.50 -13.21 4.56
N LYS A 234 -20.60 -12.45 5.17
CA LYS A 234 -20.73 -11.00 5.32
C LYS A 234 -20.73 -10.30 3.96
N ALA A 235 -19.78 -10.64 3.09
CA ALA A 235 -19.72 -10.08 1.74
C ALA A 235 -20.99 -10.38 0.93
N LEU A 236 -21.52 -11.60 1.00
CA LEU A 236 -22.78 -11.95 0.34
C LEU A 236 -23.96 -11.13 0.87
N ASN A 237 -24.08 -10.98 2.19
CA ASN A 237 -25.12 -10.15 2.80
C ASN A 237 -25.00 -8.69 2.37
N ASN A 238 -23.79 -8.15 2.35
CA ASN A 238 -23.53 -6.79 1.88
C ASN A 238 -23.94 -6.61 0.40
N LEU A 239 -23.66 -7.60 -0.44
CA LEU A 239 -24.04 -7.57 -1.86
C LEU A 239 -25.56 -7.66 -2.05
N ILE A 240 -26.27 -8.45 -1.22
CA ILE A 240 -27.73 -8.49 -1.21
C ILE A 240 -28.30 -7.13 -0.78
N ASN A 241 -27.76 -6.54 0.29
CA ASN A 241 -28.20 -5.21 0.73
C ASN A 241 -27.94 -4.14 -0.34
N TYR A 242 -26.78 -4.20 -1.00
CA TYR A 242 -26.45 -3.33 -2.13
C TYR A 242 -27.47 -3.47 -3.28
N SER A 243 -27.87 -4.70 -3.65
CA SER A 243 -28.79 -4.93 -4.77
C SER A 243 -30.22 -4.47 -4.48
N LEU A 244 -30.57 -4.29 -3.20
CA LEU A 244 -31.86 -3.77 -2.75
C LEU A 244 -31.86 -2.24 -2.54
N ASP A 245 -30.71 -1.58 -2.52
CA ASP A 245 -30.59 -0.14 -2.29
C ASP A 245 -30.36 0.63 -3.60
N LEU A 246 -31.41 1.34 -4.06
CA LEU A 246 -31.36 2.15 -5.27
C LEU A 246 -30.32 3.29 -5.18
N LYS A 247 -30.08 3.87 -4.00
CA LYS A 247 -29.10 4.96 -3.84
C LYS A 247 -27.68 4.43 -4.03
N ALA A 248 -27.37 3.25 -3.50
CA ALA A 248 -26.09 2.59 -3.70
C ALA A 248 -25.82 2.28 -5.17
N ILE A 249 -26.81 1.72 -5.87
CA ILE A 249 -26.73 1.43 -7.31
C ILE A 249 -26.50 2.72 -8.11
N GLN A 250 -27.29 3.76 -7.87
CA GLN A 250 -27.15 5.05 -8.56
C GLN A 250 -25.80 5.71 -8.29
N ARG A 251 -25.31 5.65 -7.04
CA ARG A 251 -24.00 6.18 -6.67
C ARG A 251 -22.88 5.48 -7.44
N TYR A 252 -22.87 4.15 -7.46
CA TYR A 252 -21.87 3.41 -8.23
C TYR A 252 -21.94 3.76 -9.73
N GLN A 253 -23.14 3.77 -10.31
CA GLN A 253 -23.33 4.10 -11.74
C GLN A 253 -22.82 5.50 -12.08
N LYS A 254 -23.13 6.51 -11.25
CA LYS A 254 -22.63 7.87 -11.42
C LYS A 254 -21.10 7.89 -11.57
N TYR A 255 -20.38 7.32 -10.62
CA TYR A 255 -18.91 7.35 -10.63
C TYR A 255 -18.32 6.40 -11.67
N TYR A 256 -19.02 5.32 -12.02
CA TYR A 256 -18.65 4.50 -13.18
C TYR A 256 -18.66 5.32 -14.48
N PHE A 257 -19.69 6.13 -14.71
CA PHE A 257 -19.70 7.03 -15.87
C PHE A 257 -18.62 8.11 -15.78
N GLU A 258 -18.40 8.70 -14.61
CA GLU A 258 -17.38 9.74 -14.42
C GLU A 258 -15.95 9.24 -14.70
N MET A 259 -15.64 8.03 -14.22
CA MET A 259 -14.35 7.36 -14.46
C MET A 259 -14.13 7.00 -15.94
N ASN A 260 -15.20 6.67 -16.68
CA ASN A 260 -15.12 6.24 -18.07
C ASN A 260 -15.44 7.36 -19.08
N SER A 261 -15.92 8.51 -18.62
CA SER A 261 -16.11 9.69 -19.44
C SER A 261 -14.74 10.20 -19.90
N LYS A 262 -14.54 10.28 -21.21
CA LYS A 262 -13.48 11.11 -21.78
C LYS A 262 -13.70 12.52 -21.26
N GLU A 263 -12.63 13.24 -20.92
CA GLU A 263 -12.75 14.66 -20.64
C GLU A 263 -13.57 15.31 -21.77
N PRO A 264 -14.60 16.11 -21.45
CA PRO A 264 -15.29 16.85 -22.49
C PRO A 264 -14.24 17.67 -23.22
N SER A 265 -14.17 17.51 -24.54
CA SER A 265 -13.26 18.33 -25.34
C SER A 265 -13.56 19.81 -25.06
N ILE A 266 -12.60 20.71 -25.33
CA ILE A 266 -12.85 22.16 -25.26
C ILE A 266 -14.15 22.53 -26.00
N ASN A 267 -14.46 21.85 -27.09
CA ASN A 267 -15.70 22.04 -27.84
C ASN A 267 -16.95 21.57 -27.09
N ASP A 268 -16.90 20.45 -26.37
CA ASP A 268 -18.00 19.96 -25.54
C ASP A 268 -18.24 20.89 -24.34
N SER A 269 -17.15 21.42 -23.76
CA SER A 269 -17.19 22.39 -22.67
C SER A 269 -17.78 23.73 -23.12
N ILE A 270 -17.39 24.22 -24.31
CA ILE A 270 -17.98 25.42 -24.94
C ILE A 270 -19.46 25.19 -25.24
N LYS A 271 -19.85 24.02 -25.74
CA LYS A 271 -21.24 23.67 -26.02
C LYS A 271 -22.09 23.61 -24.75
N LEU A 272 -21.54 23.06 -23.67
CA LEU A 272 -22.21 23.02 -22.37
C LEU A 272 -22.38 24.43 -21.77
N LEU A 273 -21.36 25.29 -21.89
CA LEU A 273 -21.42 26.70 -21.47
C LEU A 273 -22.46 27.48 -22.28
N ARG A 274 -22.48 27.32 -23.62
CA ARG A 274 -23.49 27.96 -24.49
C ARG A 274 -24.90 27.51 -24.13
N ASN A 275 -25.13 26.22 -23.90
CA ASN A 275 -26.44 25.72 -23.49
C ASN A 275 -26.88 26.29 -22.13
N LYS A 276 -25.96 26.45 -21.17
CA LYS A 276 -26.27 27.08 -19.88
C LYS A 276 -26.63 28.56 -20.02
N ILE A 277 -25.94 29.30 -20.91
CA ILE A 277 -26.25 30.71 -21.20
C ILE A 277 -27.62 30.84 -21.88
N LEU A 278 -27.90 30.03 -22.90
CA LEU A 278 -29.18 30.07 -23.62
C LEU A 278 -30.37 29.76 -22.70
N ILE A 279 -30.22 28.80 -21.76
CA ILE A 279 -31.23 28.50 -20.75
C ILE A 279 -31.41 29.67 -19.76
N ALA A 280 -30.31 30.30 -19.34
CA ALA A 280 -30.36 31.47 -18.45
C ALA A 280 -30.98 32.70 -19.12
N GLU A 281 -30.86 32.83 -20.44
CA GLU A 281 -31.43 33.91 -21.25
C GLU A 281 -32.88 33.62 -21.71
N GLY A 282 -33.43 32.45 -21.39
CA GLY A 282 -34.80 32.07 -21.79
C GLY A 282 -34.96 31.81 -23.29
N ILE A 283 -33.85 31.61 -24.01
CA ILE A 283 -33.82 31.35 -25.44
C ILE A 283 -33.94 29.83 -25.64
N LYS A 284 -35.10 29.38 -26.11
CA LYS A 284 -35.35 27.98 -26.50
C LYS A 284 -34.86 27.69 -27.91
#